data_AF-A0A6L9KS25-F1
#
_entry.id   AF-A0A6L9KS25-F1
#
_cell.length_a   1.000
_cell.length_b   1.000
_cell.length_c   1.000
_cell.angle_alpha   90.00
_cell.angle_beta   90.00
_cell.angle_gamma   90.00
#
_symmetry.space_group_name_H-M   'P 1'
#
loop_
_entity.id
_entity.type
_entity.pdbx_description
1 polymer ?
#
loop_
_entity_poly.entity_id
_entity_poly.type
_entity_poly.pdbx_seq_one_letter_code
_entity_poly.pdbx_strand_id
1 'polypeptide(L)'
;MRNIHKTISAVAVLCLAAAASLPASAVTAAEQTKAMKSANASAPALGYSDRNNMKVYDSDRKALQEQLTPGMDVAFYRKKLADLGYQITAVNDREADYVEYEVVKGANSHEVQIDFDKATKKATKVDVAMNNWRADSTKAALRGNKYKPVTSSDYSDRTYMKGWTDEKDTLEKALGTGHEKAYYAKKLADLGYKVTATNDREADYLEYEIVKGNRSYEVQIDFDKAMQKSSKVDVTTNLWQADATDKALSKAKR
;
A
#
# COMPACT_ATOMS: atom_id res chain seq x y z
N MET A 1 -10.38 45.49 61.79
CA MET A 1 -9.50 46.38 60.99
C MET A 1 -9.73 45.99 59.53
N ARG A 2 -10.33 46.77 58.60
CA ARG A 2 -10.49 48.23 58.38
C ARG A 2 -9.21 48.98 57.97
N ASN A 3 -9.40 49.98 57.09
CA ASN A 3 -8.45 50.77 56.27
C ASN A 3 -8.14 50.08 54.93
N ILE A 4 -8.56 50.51 53.74
CA ILE A 4 -9.27 51.71 53.22
C ILE A 4 -8.52 53.05 53.29
N HIS A 5 -8.03 53.51 52.13
CA HIS A 5 -7.96 54.87 51.51
C HIS A 5 -7.80 54.56 49.97
N LYS A 6 -8.46 55.13 48.94
CA LYS A 6 -8.99 56.48 48.56
C LYS A 6 -7.84 57.49 48.31
N THR A 7 -7.79 58.32 47.25
CA THR A 7 -8.79 58.96 46.32
C THR A 7 -8.22 59.15 44.88
N ILE A 8 -8.99 59.17 43.77
CA ILE A 8 -9.63 60.34 43.04
C ILE A 8 -8.63 61.50 42.75
N SER A 9 -8.41 62.08 41.55
CA SER A 9 -9.06 62.11 40.18
C SER A 9 -8.02 61.81 39.05
N ALA A 10 -8.28 61.62 37.73
CA ALA A 10 -9.41 61.78 36.78
C ALA A 10 -9.47 63.07 35.89
N VAL A 11 -9.38 62.92 34.55
CA VAL A 11 -9.75 63.88 33.45
C VAL A 11 -10.35 63.08 32.28
N ALA A 12 -11.36 63.62 31.59
CA ALA A 12 -11.95 63.03 30.38
C ALA A 12 -11.85 63.98 29.19
N VAL A 13 -11.63 63.44 27.99
CA VAL A 13 -11.82 64.16 26.71
C VAL A 13 -12.86 63.40 25.90
N LEU A 14 -13.95 64.09 25.58
CA LEU A 14 -15.06 63.57 24.79
C LEU A 14 -14.88 64.01 23.33
N CYS A 15 -14.75 63.07 22.40
CA CYS A 15 -14.89 63.32 20.96
C CYS A 15 -16.06 62.50 20.43
N LEU A 16 -16.97 63.16 19.70
CA LEU A 16 -18.29 62.63 19.40
C LEU A 16 -18.38 62.10 17.95
N ALA A 17 -19.18 61.04 17.78
CA ALA A 17 -19.92 60.68 16.57
C ALA A 17 -19.17 60.52 15.23
N ALA A 18 -19.03 59.26 14.80
CA ALA A 18 -19.35 58.86 13.43
C ALA A 18 -20.03 57.48 13.45
N ALA A 19 -21.36 57.44 13.38
CA ALA A 19 -22.11 56.19 13.35
C ALA A 19 -22.26 55.69 11.91
N ALA A 20 -21.43 54.72 11.51
CA ALA A 20 -21.54 54.03 10.23
C ALA A 20 -22.21 52.66 10.43
N SER A 21 -23.54 52.61 10.27
CA SER A 21 -24.30 51.36 10.36
C SER A 21 -24.11 50.51 9.10
N LEU A 22 -23.39 49.40 9.23
CA LEU A 22 -23.39 48.30 8.26
C LEU A 22 -23.80 47.00 8.97
N PRO A 23 -24.51 46.09 8.28
CA PRO A 23 -25.20 45.00 8.95
C PRO A 23 -24.23 43.95 9.50
N ALA A 24 -24.45 43.55 10.75
CA ALA A 24 -23.94 42.30 11.27
C ALA A 24 -24.69 41.14 10.59
N SER A 25 -24.25 40.78 9.38
CA SER A 25 -24.71 39.57 8.69
C SER A 25 -24.39 38.36 9.56
N ALA A 26 -25.42 37.82 10.21
CA ALA A 26 -25.30 36.63 11.04
C ALA A 26 -24.97 35.42 10.15
N VAL A 27 -23.68 35.13 9.99
CA VAL A 27 -23.20 33.88 9.39
C VAL A 27 -23.62 32.75 10.33
N THR A 28 -24.79 32.18 10.04
CA THR A 28 -25.38 31.13 10.87
C THR A 28 -24.44 29.93 10.96
N ALA A 29 -24.38 29.31 12.14
CA ALA A 29 -23.53 28.14 12.40
C ALA A 29 -23.87 26.89 11.54
N ALA A 30 -24.86 26.98 10.64
CA ALA A 30 -25.26 25.94 9.70
C ALA A 30 -24.33 25.85 8.45
N GLU A 31 -23.53 26.87 8.15
CA GLU A 31 -22.74 26.90 6.91
C GLU A 31 -21.36 26.24 7.04
N GLN A 32 -20.70 26.36 8.21
CA GLN A 32 -19.48 25.59 8.50
C GLN A 32 -19.75 24.06 8.51
N THR A 33 -20.96 23.63 8.87
CA THR A 33 -21.36 22.21 8.83
C THR A 33 -21.51 21.60 7.42
N LYS A 34 -21.44 22.39 6.34
CA LYS A 34 -21.38 21.84 4.96
C LYS A 34 -19.96 21.60 4.45
N ALA A 35 -18.95 22.33 4.94
CA ALA A 35 -17.56 22.14 4.51
C ALA A 35 -16.91 20.85 5.04
N MET A 36 -17.34 20.35 6.20
CA MET A 36 -16.79 19.15 6.83
C MET A 36 -17.51 17.83 6.47
N LYS A 37 -18.41 17.82 5.48
CA LYS A 37 -19.23 16.64 5.15
C LYS A 37 -18.96 16.03 3.76
N SER A 38 -17.69 16.02 3.34
CA SER A 38 -17.22 15.29 2.15
C SER A 38 -15.99 14.40 2.38
N ALA A 39 -15.55 14.24 3.65
CA ALA A 39 -14.36 13.45 4.01
C ALA A 39 -14.69 12.07 4.65
N ASN A 40 -15.97 11.71 4.75
CA ASN A 40 -16.41 10.44 5.34
C ASN A 40 -17.36 9.66 4.40
N ALA A 41 -16.96 9.60 3.13
CA ALA A 41 -17.35 8.53 2.22
C ALA A 41 -16.18 7.53 2.17
N SER A 42 -15.91 6.89 3.30
CA SER A 42 -14.98 5.77 3.36
C SER A 42 -15.54 4.64 2.48
N ALA A 43 -14.91 4.45 1.33
CA ALA A 43 -14.88 3.15 0.68
C ALA A 43 -14.47 2.10 1.73
N PRO A 44 -14.97 0.84 1.64
CA PRO A 44 -14.57 -0.19 2.60
C PRO A 44 -13.05 -0.22 2.68
N ALA A 45 -12.52 -0.19 3.90
CA ALA A 45 -11.08 -0.20 4.13
C ALA A 45 -10.52 -1.53 3.62
N LEU A 46 -10.05 -1.52 2.37
CA LEU A 46 -9.14 -2.52 1.87
C LEU A 46 -7.94 -2.47 2.82
N GLY A 47 -7.74 -3.55 3.57
CA GLY A 47 -6.60 -3.67 4.45
C GLY A 47 -5.35 -3.70 3.58
N TYR A 48 -4.68 -2.56 3.45
CA TYR A 48 -3.45 -2.46 2.65
C TYR A 48 -2.20 -2.85 3.45
N SER A 49 -2.34 -3.11 4.76
CA SER A 49 -1.22 -3.49 5.61
C SER A 49 -0.87 -4.97 5.53
N ASP A 50 0.32 -5.24 4.99
CA ASP A 50 0.96 -6.56 4.91
C ASP A 50 0.92 -7.28 6.28
N ARG A 51 1.23 -6.57 7.37
CA ARG A 51 1.24 -7.07 8.77
C ARG A 51 -0.06 -7.77 9.17
N ASN A 52 -1.20 -7.29 8.66
CA ASN A 52 -2.52 -7.84 8.97
C ASN A 52 -2.92 -9.00 8.04
N ASN A 53 -2.56 -8.92 6.76
CA ASN A 53 -3.01 -9.87 5.74
C ASN A 53 -2.13 -11.13 5.61
N MET A 54 -0.81 -11.01 5.84
CA MET A 54 0.19 -12.00 5.43
C MET A 54 -0.07 -13.41 5.99
N LYS A 55 -0.63 -13.52 7.20
CA LYS A 55 -0.96 -14.83 7.81
C LYS A 55 -2.02 -15.61 7.03
N VAL A 56 -3.05 -14.92 6.53
CA VAL A 56 -4.11 -15.54 5.72
C VAL A 56 -3.57 -15.84 4.33
N TYR A 57 -2.90 -14.87 3.71
CA TYR A 57 -2.29 -15.00 2.39
C TYR A 57 -1.32 -16.18 2.27
N ASP A 58 -0.42 -16.33 3.25
CA ASP A 58 0.59 -17.39 3.25
C ASP A 58 0.01 -18.76 3.67
N SER A 59 -1.23 -18.79 4.17
CA SER A 59 -2.03 -20.01 4.36
C SER A 59 -2.75 -20.41 3.06
N ASP A 60 -3.42 -19.46 2.40
CA ASP A 60 -4.07 -19.64 1.08
C ASP A 60 -3.06 -20.14 0.03
N ARG A 61 -1.86 -19.53 0.00
CA ARG A 61 -0.77 -19.87 -0.91
C ARG A 61 -0.32 -21.33 -0.75
N LYS A 62 -0.19 -21.82 0.50
CA LYS A 62 0.18 -23.21 0.81
C LYS A 62 -0.95 -24.19 0.47
N ALA A 63 -2.20 -23.83 0.80
CA ALA A 63 -3.38 -24.62 0.45
C ALA A 63 -3.62 -24.71 -1.07
N LEU A 64 -3.12 -23.74 -1.87
CA LEU A 64 -3.05 -23.85 -3.32
C LEU A 64 -1.89 -24.75 -3.76
N GLN A 65 -0.68 -24.53 -3.24
CA GLN A 65 0.52 -25.33 -3.53
C GLN A 65 0.29 -26.84 -3.35
N GLU A 66 -0.32 -27.24 -2.22
CA GLU A 66 -0.62 -28.64 -1.89
C GLU A 66 -1.62 -29.30 -2.86
N GLN A 67 -2.41 -28.51 -3.59
CA GLN A 67 -3.41 -29.01 -4.54
C GLN A 67 -2.97 -29.00 -6.00
N LEU A 68 -1.77 -28.52 -6.31
CA LEU A 68 -1.20 -28.51 -7.66
C LEU A 68 -0.06 -29.53 -7.76
N THR A 69 -0.42 -30.82 -7.75
CA THR A 69 0.52 -31.95 -7.82
C THR A 69 1.30 -31.96 -9.14
N PRO A 70 2.63 -32.17 -9.15
CA PRO A 70 3.43 -32.45 -10.35
C PRO A 70 2.98 -33.70 -11.15
N GLY A 71 3.61 -33.93 -12.30
CA GLY A 71 3.33 -35.07 -13.19
C GLY A 71 2.16 -34.85 -14.16
N MET A 72 1.47 -33.71 -14.08
CA MET A 72 0.35 -33.35 -14.95
C MET A 72 0.77 -32.39 -16.08
N ASP A 73 -0.09 -32.15 -17.06
CA ASP A 73 0.16 -31.23 -18.17
C ASP A 73 -0.52 -29.85 -17.99
N VAL A 74 -0.16 -28.91 -18.86
CA VAL A 74 -0.65 -27.52 -18.86
C VAL A 74 -2.19 -27.42 -18.83
N ALA A 75 -2.91 -28.35 -19.49
CA ALA A 75 -4.36 -28.32 -19.58
C ALA A 75 -5.02 -28.72 -18.26
N PHE A 76 -4.47 -29.73 -17.57
CA PHE A 76 -4.88 -30.09 -16.21
C PHE A 76 -4.78 -28.89 -15.26
N TYR A 77 -3.64 -28.19 -15.19
CA TYR A 77 -3.48 -27.09 -14.24
C TYR A 77 -4.45 -25.93 -14.49
N ARG A 78 -4.67 -25.55 -15.75
CA ARG A 78 -5.67 -24.53 -16.11
C ARG A 78 -7.07 -24.91 -15.64
N LYS A 79 -7.47 -26.18 -15.79
CA LYS A 79 -8.75 -26.67 -15.27
C LYS A 79 -8.77 -26.73 -13.74
N LYS A 80 -7.75 -27.29 -13.10
CA LYS A 80 -7.67 -27.42 -11.64
C LYS A 80 -7.71 -26.06 -10.93
N LEU A 81 -7.09 -25.02 -11.48
CA LEU A 81 -7.20 -23.65 -10.99
C LEU A 81 -8.65 -23.13 -11.06
N ALA A 82 -9.31 -23.28 -12.21
CA ALA A 82 -10.71 -22.88 -12.39
C ALA A 82 -11.67 -23.67 -11.47
N ASP A 83 -11.47 -24.99 -11.33
CA ASP A 83 -12.25 -25.86 -10.42
C ASP A 83 -12.06 -25.46 -8.94
N LEU A 84 -10.93 -24.87 -8.58
CA LEU A 84 -10.67 -24.31 -7.26
C LEU A 84 -11.20 -22.87 -7.07
N GLY A 85 -11.86 -22.31 -8.08
CA GLY A 85 -12.38 -20.95 -8.08
C GLY A 85 -11.31 -19.86 -8.25
N TYR A 86 -10.13 -20.20 -8.77
CA TYR A 86 -9.13 -19.21 -9.17
C TYR A 86 -9.36 -18.73 -10.60
N GLN A 87 -9.23 -17.43 -10.80
CA GLN A 87 -9.27 -16.79 -12.12
C GLN A 87 -7.84 -16.55 -12.61
N ILE A 88 -7.48 -17.03 -13.80
CA ILE A 88 -6.20 -16.66 -14.43
C ILE A 88 -6.32 -15.24 -14.97
N THR A 89 -5.43 -14.35 -14.54
CA THR A 89 -5.42 -12.92 -14.88
C THR A 89 -4.25 -12.54 -15.77
N ALA A 90 -3.14 -13.27 -15.72
CA ALA A 90 -2.04 -13.15 -16.67
C ALA A 90 -1.37 -14.51 -16.93
N VAL A 91 -0.67 -14.59 -18.06
CA VAL A 91 0.32 -15.63 -18.36
C VAL A 91 1.65 -14.88 -18.53
N ASN A 92 2.47 -14.85 -17.48
CA ASN A 92 3.67 -14.01 -17.47
C ASN A 92 4.74 -14.62 -18.37
N ASP A 93 4.93 -15.93 -18.31
CA ASP A 93 5.81 -16.66 -19.21
C ASP A 93 5.15 -17.95 -19.74
N ARG A 94 5.58 -18.41 -20.91
CA ARG A 94 5.13 -19.63 -21.58
C ARG A 94 6.15 -20.13 -22.61
N GLU A 95 7.15 -20.85 -22.14
CA GLU A 95 8.11 -21.57 -22.99
C GLU A 95 7.62 -22.99 -23.33
N ALA A 96 8.52 -23.84 -23.88
CA ALA A 96 8.23 -25.24 -24.19
C ALA A 96 8.31 -26.17 -22.96
N ASP A 97 8.82 -25.64 -21.85
CA ASP A 97 9.18 -26.29 -20.59
C ASP A 97 8.83 -25.45 -19.35
N TYR A 98 8.20 -24.29 -19.52
CA TYR A 98 7.81 -23.41 -18.42
C TYR A 98 6.45 -22.76 -18.68
N VAL A 99 5.66 -22.54 -17.63
CA VAL A 99 4.55 -21.57 -17.67
C VAL A 99 4.40 -20.88 -16.32
N GLU A 100 4.08 -19.59 -16.35
CA GLU A 100 3.85 -18.75 -15.18
C GLU A 100 2.49 -18.10 -15.29
N TYR A 101 1.62 -18.32 -14.29
CA TYR A 101 0.28 -17.73 -14.24
C TYR A 101 0.14 -16.78 -13.06
N GLU A 102 -0.36 -15.57 -13.31
CA GLU A 102 -1.02 -14.82 -12.24
C GLU A 102 -2.45 -15.32 -12.06
N VAL A 103 -2.81 -15.63 -10.81
CA VAL A 103 -4.13 -16.13 -10.44
C VAL A 103 -4.74 -15.33 -9.30
N VAL A 104 -6.05 -15.10 -9.34
CA VAL A 104 -6.81 -14.33 -8.33
C VAL A 104 -7.93 -15.17 -7.74
N LYS A 105 -8.14 -15.06 -6.42
CA LYS A 105 -9.31 -15.58 -5.71
C LYS A 105 -9.62 -14.69 -4.50
N GLY A 106 -10.83 -14.14 -4.45
CA GLY A 106 -11.19 -13.15 -3.43
C GLY A 106 -10.28 -11.91 -3.52
N ALA A 107 -9.72 -11.51 -2.37
CA ALA A 107 -8.78 -10.38 -2.28
C ALA A 107 -7.29 -10.77 -2.44
N ASN A 108 -7.01 -12.03 -2.77
CA ASN A 108 -5.65 -12.58 -2.85
C ASN A 108 -5.26 -12.95 -4.29
N SER A 109 -3.99 -12.76 -4.61
CA SER A 109 -3.38 -13.15 -5.89
C SER A 109 -2.03 -13.85 -5.71
N HIS A 110 -1.77 -14.90 -6.47
CA HIS A 110 -0.50 -15.64 -6.44
C HIS A 110 0.11 -15.74 -7.84
N GLU A 111 1.40 -16.04 -7.91
CA GLU A 111 2.04 -16.60 -9.11
C GLU A 111 2.04 -18.12 -8.99
N VAL A 112 1.70 -18.82 -10.07
CA VAL A 112 1.82 -20.28 -10.19
C VAL A 112 2.85 -20.57 -11.28
N GLN A 113 4.03 -21.00 -10.85
CA GLN A 113 5.20 -21.29 -11.68
C GLN A 113 5.29 -22.81 -11.89
N ILE A 114 5.41 -23.29 -13.13
CA ILE A 114 5.40 -24.73 -13.44
C ILE A 114 6.49 -25.08 -14.44
N ASP A 115 7.44 -25.91 -14.02
CA ASP A 115 8.47 -26.52 -14.87
C ASP A 115 7.90 -27.81 -15.51
N PHE A 116 8.15 -28.04 -16.80
CA PHE A 116 7.74 -29.24 -17.54
C PHE A 116 8.93 -29.92 -18.23
N ASP A 117 8.94 -31.26 -18.21
CA ASP A 117 9.89 -32.02 -19.03
C ASP A 117 9.64 -31.78 -20.54
N LYS A 118 10.73 -31.58 -21.29
CA LYS A 118 10.70 -31.23 -22.71
C LYS A 118 10.11 -32.31 -23.59
N ALA A 119 10.28 -33.59 -23.23
CA ALA A 119 9.82 -34.71 -24.06
C ALA A 119 8.37 -35.13 -23.73
N THR A 120 8.05 -35.36 -22.46
CA THR A 120 6.75 -35.87 -21.99
C THR A 120 5.69 -34.78 -21.82
N LYS A 121 6.09 -33.51 -21.73
CA LYS A 121 5.23 -32.35 -21.41
C LYS A 121 4.45 -32.49 -20.10
N LYS A 122 5.00 -33.26 -19.15
CA LYS A 122 4.50 -33.38 -17.78
C LYS A 122 5.33 -32.54 -16.83
N ALA A 123 4.68 -31.95 -15.84
CA ALA A 123 5.32 -31.05 -14.90
C ALA A 123 6.31 -31.80 -14.01
N THR A 124 7.55 -31.31 -13.97
CA THR A 124 8.60 -31.78 -13.06
C THR A 124 8.52 -31.06 -11.71
N LYS A 125 8.04 -29.81 -11.71
CA LYS A 125 7.90 -28.96 -10.52
C LYS A 125 6.67 -28.07 -10.64
N VAL A 126 6.06 -27.74 -9.50
CA VAL A 126 5.06 -26.68 -9.38
C VAL A 126 5.42 -25.88 -8.13
N ASP A 127 5.55 -24.56 -8.26
CA ASP A 127 5.70 -23.63 -7.15
C ASP A 127 4.54 -22.61 -7.15
N VAL A 128 4.09 -22.20 -5.97
CA VAL A 128 3.13 -21.11 -5.79
C VAL A 128 3.81 -19.99 -5.02
N ALA A 129 4.28 -18.98 -5.75
CA ALA A 129 5.00 -17.84 -5.20
C ALA A 129 4.04 -16.74 -4.70
N MET A 130 4.61 -15.72 -4.07
CA MET A 130 3.90 -14.46 -3.92
C MET A 130 3.76 -13.79 -5.30
N ASN A 131 2.84 -12.84 -5.44
CA ASN A 131 2.71 -12.04 -6.67
C ASN A 131 2.89 -10.58 -6.29
N ASN A 132 4.13 -10.11 -6.40
CA ASN A 132 4.57 -8.77 -5.99
C ASN A 132 4.48 -7.77 -7.16
N TRP A 133 4.81 -8.20 -8.38
CA TRP A 133 4.85 -7.36 -9.59
C TRP A 133 3.65 -7.51 -10.51
N ARG A 134 2.46 -7.72 -9.93
CA ARG A 134 1.14 -7.88 -10.60
C ARG A 134 0.94 -7.11 -11.91
N ALA A 135 0.55 -7.84 -12.95
CA ALA A 135 -0.03 -7.30 -14.17
C ALA A 135 -1.28 -6.42 -13.90
N ASP A 136 -1.49 -5.42 -14.76
CA ASP A 136 -2.62 -4.48 -14.65
C ASP A 136 -4.00 -5.20 -14.71
N SER A 137 -4.08 -6.39 -15.32
CA SER A 137 -5.26 -7.26 -15.33
C SER A 137 -5.56 -7.89 -13.96
N THR A 138 -4.54 -8.35 -13.24
CA THR A 138 -4.62 -8.84 -11.86
C THR A 138 -5.03 -7.72 -10.91
N LYS A 139 -4.43 -6.53 -11.08
CA LYS A 139 -4.78 -5.31 -10.33
C LYS A 139 -6.20 -4.81 -10.58
N ALA A 140 -6.79 -5.13 -11.73
CA ALA A 140 -8.21 -4.91 -12.01
C ALA A 140 -9.10 -5.99 -11.37
N ALA A 141 -8.76 -7.27 -11.51
CA ALA A 141 -9.52 -8.39 -10.95
C ALA A 141 -9.64 -8.32 -9.42
N LEU A 142 -8.54 -8.01 -8.71
CA LEU A 142 -8.52 -7.81 -7.25
C LEU A 142 -9.46 -6.69 -6.76
N ARG A 143 -9.75 -5.71 -7.62
CA ARG A 143 -10.70 -4.62 -7.35
C ARG A 143 -12.15 -4.94 -7.79
N GLY A 144 -12.42 -6.17 -8.23
CA GLY A 144 -13.70 -6.57 -8.81
C GLY A 144 -14.01 -5.93 -10.17
N ASN A 145 -13.02 -5.28 -10.81
CA ASN A 145 -13.22 -4.63 -12.10
C ASN A 145 -13.19 -5.64 -13.26
N LYS A 146 -13.86 -5.29 -14.36
CA LYS A 146 -13.73 -6.03 -15.62
C LYS A 146 -12.29 -5.92 -16.14
N TYR A 147 -11.69 -7.06 -16.44
CA TYR A 147 -10.35 -7.18 -17.00
C TYR A 147 -10.37 -8.05 -18.26
N LYS A 148 -9.25 -8.11 -18.98
CA LYS A 148 -8.94 -9.16 -19.95
C LYS A 148 -7.66 -9.85 -19.49
N PRO A 149 -7.56 -11.19 -19.54
CA PRO A 149 -6.28 -11.85 -19.32
C PRO A 149 -5.23 -11.38 -20.31
N VAL A 150 -3.99 -11.19 -19.85
CA VAL A 150 -2.84 -10.78 -20.68
C VAL A 150 -1.81 -11.90 -20.80
N THR A 151 -0.91 -11.77 -21.76
CA THR A 151 0.30 -12.59 -21.86
C THR A 151 1.48 -11.65 -22.08
N SER A 152 2.36 -11.49 -21.09
CA SER A 152 3.61 -10.72 -21.21
C SER A 152 4.56 -10.98 -20.05
N SER A 153 5.86 -11.09 -20.33
CA SER A 153 6.92 -11.31 -19.34
C SER A 153 7.35 -10.04 -18.60
N ASP A 154 6.71 -8.90 -18.87
CA ASP A 154 6.91 -7.61 -18.17
C ASP A 154 6.65 -7.66 -16.65
N TYR A 155 6.09 -8.76 -16.13
CA TYR A 155 5.54 -8.86 -14.78
C TYR A 155 6.11 -10.01 -13.93
N SER A 156 7.02 -10.84 -14.47
CA SER A 156 7.58 -11.98 -13.73
C SER A 156 8.41 -11.55 -12.52
N ASP A 157 7.97 -11.92 -11.31
CA ASP A 157 8.60 -11.54 -10.04
C ASP A 157 10.12 -11.85 -10.05
N ARG A 158 10.49 -13.00 -10.60
CA ARG A 158 11.87 -13.53 -10.71
C ARG A 158 12.83 -12.57 -11.40
N THR A 159 12.35 -11.78 -12.36
CA THR A 159 13.17 -10.81 -13.12
C THR A 159 13.50 -9.57 -12.29
N TYR A 160 12.60 -9.15 -11.41
CA TYR A 160 12.77 -7.91 -10.62
C TYR A 160 13.56 -8.11 -9.32
N MET A 161 13.47 -9.30 -8.70
CA MET A 161 14.00 -9.59 -7.36
C MET A 161 15.41 -9.03 -7.07
N LYS A 162 16.42 -9.30 -7.91
CA LYS A 162 17.81 -8.92 -7.58
C LYS A 162 17.99 -7.40 -7.49
N GLY A 163 17.48 -6.67 -8.47
CA GLY A 163 17.58 -5.20 -8.51
C GLY A 163 16.69 -4.52 -7.46
N TRP A 164 15.67 -5.21 -6.96
CA TRP A 164 14.82 -4.78 -5.84
C TRP A 164 15.53 -4.95 -4.49
N THR A 165 16.10 -6.13 -4.21
CA THR A 165 16.82 -6.41 -2.95
C THR A 165 18.02 -5.48 -2.74
N ASP A 166 18.81 -5.21 -3.79
CA ASP A 166 19.97 -4.29 -3.70
C ASP A 166 19.56 -2.86 -3.23
N GLU A 167 18.40 -2.38 -3.68
CA GLU A 167 17.88 -1.05 -3.31
C GLU A 167 17.11 -1.09 -1.97
N LYS A 168 16.42 -2.18 -1.63
CA LYS A 168 15.83 -2.45 -0.30
C LYS A 168 16.89 -2.33 0.81
N ASP A 169 17.96 -3.12 0.74
CA ASP A 169 18.98 -3.19 1.80
C ASP A 169 19.74 -1.85 1.92
N THR A 170 19.89 -1.14 0.80
CA THR A 170 20.42 0.22 0.75
C THR A 170 19.47 1.22 1.41
N LEU A 171 18.15 1.07 1.23
CA LEU A 171 17.13 1.93 1.84
C LEU A 171 17.03 1.72 3.35
N GLU A 172 16.92 0.48 3.84
CA GLU A 172 16.88 0.16 5.29
C GLU A 172 18.06 0.79 6.02
N LYS A 173 19.28 0.58 5.49
CA LYS A 173 20.52 1.14 6.00
C LYS A 173 20.57 2.67 5.93
N ALA A 174 19.97 3.28 4.91
CA ALA A 174 19.91 4.73 4.77
C ALA A 174 18.85 5.37 5.68
N LEU A 175 17.79 4.65 6.05
CA LEU A 175 16.76 5.09 6.99
C LEU A 175 17.28 5.03 8.43
N GLY A 176 17.74 3.85 8.87
CA GLY A 176 18.29 3.62 10.22
C GLY A 176 17.26 3.68 11.36
N THR A 177 17.69 3.34 12.58
CA THR A 177 16.87 3.31 13.81
C THR A 177 17.26 4.44 14.79
N GLY A 178 16.55 4.58 15.91
CA GLY A 178 16.78 5.63 16.91
C GLY A 178 16.13 6.99 16.60
N HIS A 179 15.24 7.05 15.60
CA HIS A 179 14.62 8.29 15.11
C HIS A 179 13.11 8.35 15.39
N GLU A 180 12.54 9.55 15.37
CA GLU A 180 11.10 9.79 15.55
C GLU A 180 10.32 9.71 14.23
N LYS A 181 9.01 9.48 14.29
CA LYS A 181 8.11 9.35 13.12
C LYS A 181 8.25 10.48 12.09
N ALA A 182 8.52 11.71 12.53
CA ALA A 182 8.68 12.87 11.65
C ALA A 182 9.96 12.83 10.78
N TYR A 183 11.01 12.14 11.21
CA TYR A 183 12.26 12.01 10.43
C TYR A 183 12.03 11.19 9.14
N TYR A 184 11.28 10.10 9.22
CA TYR A 184 11.18 9.11 8.14
C TYR A 184 10.58 9.67 6.85
N ALA A 185 9.46 10.38 6.93
CA ALA A 185 8.84 11.00 5.75
C ALA A 185 9.78 12.01 5.06
N LYS A 186 10.55 12.79 5.83
CA LYS A 186 11.58 13.70 5.28
C LYS A 186 12.74 12.92 4.66
N LYS A 187 13.27 11.92 5.38
CA LYS A 187 14.41 11.12 4.94
C LYS A 187 14.12 10.37 3.63
N LEU A 188 12.91 9.86 3.46
CA LEU A 188 12.43 9.25 2.22
C LEU A 188 12.44 10.26 1.06
N ALA A 189 11.93 11.47 1.28
CA ALA A 189 11.99 12.55 0.28
C ALA A 189 13.42 12.97 -0.06
N ASP A 190 14.30 13.09 0.94
CA ASP A 190 15.74 13.38 0.76
C ASP A 190 16.46 12.30 -0.08
N LEU A 191 15.98 11.05 -0.03
CA LEU A 191 16.48 9.91 -0.81
C LEU A 191 15.82 9.76 -2.19
N GLY A 192 14.98 10.73 -2.59
CA GLY A 192 14.27 10.75 -3.87
C GLY A 192 13.05 9.82 -3.96
N TYR A 193 12.55 9.32 -2.83
CA TYR A 193 11.30 8.56 -2.77
C TYR A 193 10.11 9.47 -2.49
N LYS A 194 8.96 9.11 -3.05
CA LYS A 194 7.68 9.74 -2.72
C LYS A 194 6.84 8.79 -1.88
N VAL A 195 6.44 9.21 -0.68
CA VAL A 195 5.38 8.54 0.09
C VAL A 195 4.05 8.70 -0.66
N THR A 196 3.36 7.58 -0.91
CA THR A 196 2.08 7.51 -1.63
C THR A 196 0.91 7.15 -0.74
N ALA A 197 1.13 6.35 0.31
CA ALA A 197 0.13 6.04 1.32
C ALA A 197 0.75 5.95 2.73
N THR A 198 -0.10 5.91 3.75
CA THR A 198 0.27 5.55 5.13
C THR A 198 -0.77 4.54 5.58
N ASN A 199 -0.38 3.28 5.64
CA ASN A 199 -1.30 2.15 5.75
C ASN A 199 -1.63 1.83 7.21
N ASP A 200 -0.67 2.05 8.11
CA ASP A 200 -0.86 1.98 9.56
C ASP A 200 -0.03 3.08 10.26
N ARG A 201 -0.51 3.52 11.43
CA ARG A 201 0.08 4.58 12.27
C ARG A 201 -0.37 4.44 13.73
N GLU A 202 -0.02 3.32 14.35
CA GLU A 202 -0.22 3.10 15.80
C GLU A 202 0.71 4.00 16.66
N ALA A 203 0.70 3.81 17.98
CA ALA A 203 1.66 4.46 18.89
C ALA A 203 3.08 3.89 18.72
N ASP A 204 3.18 2.58 18.51
CA ASP A 204 4.40 1.79 18.35
C ASP A 204 4.74 1.41 16.90
N TYR A 205 3.90 1.73 15.94
CA TYR A 205 4.09 1.31 14.55
C TYR A 205 3.88 2.47 13.57
N LEU A 206 4.41 2.33 12.36
CA LEU A 206 4.20 3.22 11.21
C LEU A 206 4.51 2.44 9.94
N GLU A 207 3.61 2.50 8.96
CA GLU A 207 3.72 1.79 7.69
C GLU A 207 3.50 2.75 6.53
N TYR A 208 4.51 2.92 5.68
CA TYR A 208 4.45 3.79 4.50
C TYR A 208 4.55 2.98 3.20
N GLU A 209 3.64 3.22 2.26
CA GLU A 209 3.91 2.92 0.86
C GLU A 209 4.71 4.04 0.22
N ILE A 210 5.76 3.69 -0.51
CA ILE A 210 6.63 4.62 -1.21
C ILE A 210 6.86 4.21 -2.66
N VAL A 211 7.14 5.18 -3.52
CA VAL A 211 7.53 4.95 -4.93
C VAL A 211 8.78 5.72 -5.33
N LYS A 212 9.51 5.16 -6.30
CA LYS A 212 10.66 5.79 -6.96
C LYS A 212 10.83 5.18 -8.35
N GLY A 213 10.72 6.02 -9.39
CA GLY A 213 10.58 5.51 -10.77
C GLY A 213 9.38 4.56 -10.90
N ASN A 214 9.59 3.40 -11.52
CA ASN A 214 8.59 2.33 -11.66
C ASN A 214 8.59 1.33 -10.48
N ARG A 215 9.29 1.61 -9.38
CA ARG A 215 9.39 0.73 -8.20
C ARG A 215 8.53 1.25 -7.05
N SER A 216 7.96 0.32 -6.30
CA SER A 216 7.28 0.56 -5.02
C SER A 216 7.87 -0.32 -3.93
N TYR A 217 7.91 0.22 -2.72
CA TYR A 217 8.26 -0.51 -1.50
C TYR A 217 7.23 -0.17 -0.42
N GLU A 218 7.12 -1.03 0.58
CA GLU A 218 6.53 -0.69 1.85
C GLU A 218 7.66 -0.53 2.89
N VAL A 219 7.49 0.39 3.84
CA VAL A 219 8.46 0.67 4.90
C VAL A 219 7.74 0.51 6.24
N GLN A 220 8.09 -0.56 6.96
CA GLN A 220 7.56 -0.90 8.27
C GLN A 220 8.52 -0.41 9.35
N ILE A 221 8.02 0.30 10.37
CA ILE A 221 8.85 0.92 11.40
C ILE A 221 8.24 0.68 12.78
N ASP A 222 8.93 -0.13 13.59
CA ASP A 222 8.61 -0.32 15.01
C ASP A 222 9.23 0.79 15.86
N PHE A 223 8.52 1.23 16.90
CA PHE A 223 8.95 2.26 17.86
C PHE A 223 8.86 1.75 19.30
N ASP A 224 9.90 2.04 20.09
CA ASP A 224 9.83 1.88 21.54
C ASP A 224 8.76 2.81 22.12
N LYS A 225 7.83 2.25 22.91
CA LYS A 225 6.68 2.98 23.45
C LYS A 225 7.06 4.11 24.40
N ALA A 226 8.13 3.92 25.19
CA ALA A 226 8.56 4.88 26.20
C ALA A 226 9.45 5.98 25.62
N MET A 227 10.33 5.65 24.67
CA MET A 227 11.27 6.60 24.06
C MET A 227 10.71 7.30 22.81
N GLN A 228 9.66 6.75 22.19
CA GLN A 228 9.10 7.19 20.90
C GLN A 228 10.16 7.25 19.77
N LYS A 229 11.22 6.45 19.90
CA LYS A 229 12.27 6.25 18.90
C LYS A 229 12.09 4.89 18.23
N SER A 230 12.42 4.81 16.95
CA SER A 230 12.36 3.57 16.20
C SER A 230 13.33 2.52 16.75
N SER A 231 12.82 1.32 17.00
CA SER A 231 13.58 0.14 17.39
C SER A 231 13.96 -0.73 16.18
N LYS A 232 13.14 -0.69 15.12
CA LYS A 232 13.32 -1.46 13.88
C LYS A 232 12.88 -0.65 12.66
N VAL A 233 13.49 -0.94 11.51
CA VAL A 233 13.02 -0.53 10.18
C VAL A 233 13.20 -1.73 9.26
N ASP A 234 12.11 -2.19 8.63
CA ASP A 234 12.14 -3.14 7.53
C ASP A 234 11.62 -2.46 6.26
N VAL A 235 12.11 -2.92 5.11
CA VAL A 235 11.58 -2.55 3.79
C VAL A 235 11.11 -3.83 3.09
N THR A 236 9.81 -3.89 2.79
CA THR A 236 9.14 -5.07 2.23
C THR A 236 8.65 -4.81 0.81
N THR A 237 8.38 -5.89 0.06
CA THR A 237 7.62 -5.76 -1.19
C THR A 237 6.23 -5.26 -0.82
N ASN A 238 5.77 -4.23 -1.52
CA ASN A 238 4.44 -3.68 -1.29
C ASN A 238 3.41 -4.63 -1.91
N LEU A 239 2.87 -5.55 -1.11
CA LEU A 239 2.01 -6.63 -1.59
C LEU A 239 0.54 -6.21 -1.64
N TRP A 240 0.06 -5.31 -0.79
CA TRP A 240 -1.29 -4.73 -0.92
C TRP A 240 -1.25 -3.23 -1.24
N GLN A 241 -0.87 -2.92 -2.49
CA GLN A 241 -0.72 -1.54 -3.01
C GLN A 241 -2.03 -0.73 -2.97
N ALA A 242 -2.01 0.39 -2.25
CA ALA A 242 -3.07 1.40 -2.27
C ALA A 242 -3.23 2.07 -3.64
N ASP A 243 -4.44 2.52 -3.94
CA ASP A 243 -4.79 3.21 -5.21
C ASP A 243 -3.90 4.43 -5.52
N ALA A 244 -3.37 5.11 -4.49
CA ALA A 244 -2.45 6.22 -4.63
C ALA A 244 -1.07 5.82 -5.17
N THR A 245 -0.59 4.63 -4.77
CA THR A 245 0.67 4.02 -5.22
C THR A 245 0.53 3.51 -6.64
N ASP A 246 -0.55 2.77 -6.94
CA ASP A 246 -0.86 2.28 -8.29
C ASP A 246 -0.98 3.44 -9.29
N LYS A 247 -1.61 4.55 -8.89
CA LYS A 247 -1.72 5.80 -9.67
C LYS A 247 -0.40 6.57 -9.83
N ALA A 248 0.62 6.26 -9.02
CA ALA A 248 1.96 6.81 -9.17
C ALA A 248 2.81 5.93 -10.10
N LEU A 249 2.80 4.61 -9.91
CA LEU A 249 3.49 3.64 -10.75
C LEU A 249 3.02 3.70 -12.21
N SER A 250 1.70 3.72 -12.44
CA SER A 250 1.10 3.85 -13.78
C SER A 250 1.37 5.19 -14.48
N LYS A 251 1.82 6.21 -13.75
CA LYS A 251 2.35 7.46 -14.32
C LYS A 251 3.84 7.36 -14.66
N ALA A 252 4.61 6.60 -13.89
CA ALA A 252 6.04 6.37 -14.15
C ALA A 252 6.33 5.36 -15.27
N LYS A 253 5.30 4.61 -15.72
CA LYS A 253 5.31 3.79 -16.96
C LYS A 253 5.07 4.62 -18.26
N ARG A 254 5.02 5.96 -18.20
CA ARG A 254 4.66 6.85 -19.33
C ARG A 254 5.68 7.95 -19.55
#